data_AF-Q5EGC4-F1
#
_entry.id   AF-Q5EGC4-F1
#
_cell.length_a   1.000
_cell.length_b   1.000
_cell.length_c   1.000
_cell.angle_alpha   90.00
_cell.angle_beta   90.00
_cell.angle_gamma   90.00
#
_symmetry.space_group_name_H-M   'P 1'
#
loop_
_entity.id
_entity.type
_entity.pdbx_description
1 polymer ?
#
loop_
_entity_poly.entity_id
_entity_poly.type
_entity_poly.pdbx_seq_one_letter_code
_entity_poly.pdbx_strand_id
1 'polypeptide(L)'
;MPAHSKMSSKAVVAAGAGACMLAMSRGFVAPSAPLSSNRVLSAGAATSATPVSQASAGGVSTFAVGGAALAAGLATASASTSRRVKAKATKAVAVMPRGSVVARQARGGEEDTRVCIPLEELRNTDVEKVGGKSASLGEMISQLSEVGVPVPGGFSTTSFAYKEFLDKGGINEFINDQLSDESIYTDVNKLMQVGKAIRDKIMDTPFQLDFEEELKKQWERVSGGSETFTFAVRSSATAEDLPDASFAGQQETYLNVMGYADMKQKVHLVFASLFTDRAISYRHDRGFEHEKVQLCATCQKMVRSETGSAGVMFSLDTESGFKDVVFVTSAFGLGETVVGGTVNPDEWYVFKPTLEEGKNAIVSRTMGSKKVKMI
;
A
#
# COMPACT_ATOMS: atom_id res chain seq x y z
N MET A 1 -6.37 -10.45 48.91
CA MET A 1 -5.70 -11.25 47.86
C MET A 1 -6.57 -12.47 47.59
N PRO A 2 -6.78 -12.85 46.33
CA PRO A 2 -6.10 -14.06 45.85
C PRO A 2 -5.55 -13.96 44.40
N ALA A 3 -4.71 -14.95 44.07
CA ALA A 3 -4.31 -15.47 42.76
C ALA A 3 -4.54 -14.64 41.47
N HIS A 4 -3.45 -14.24 40.81
CA HIS A 4 -3.43 -14.10 39.35
C HIS A 4 -3.44 -15.49 38.70
N SER A 5 -4.27 -15.71 37.68
CA SER A 5 -4.12 -16.80 36.71
C SER A 5 -3.82 -16.24 35.32
N LYS A 6 -3.12 -17.01 34.48
CA LYS A 6 -2.75 -16.60 33.11
C LYS A 6 -3.77 -17.14 32.12
N MET A 7 -4.40 -16.26 31.34
CA MET A 7 -4.94 -16.61 30.02
C MET A 7 -3.94 -16.09 28.98
N SER A 8 -3.22 -16.94 28.24
CA SER A 8 -3.68 -17.90 27.21
C SER A 8 -3.84 -17.22 25.85
N SER A 9 -2.73 -17.21 25.12
CA SER A 9 -2.59 -16.66 23.77
C SER A 9 -3.33 -17.52 22.73
N LYS A 10 -4.47 -17.04 22.22
CA LYS A 10 -5.22 -17.69 21.13
C LYS A 10 -5.77 -16.77 20.02
N ALA A 11 -5.54 -15.46 20.09
CA ALA A 11 -6.24 -14.47 19.25
C ALA A 11 -5.58 -14.15 17.87
N VAL A 12 -4.71 -15.01 17.33
CA VAL A 12 -3.87 -14.69 16.14
C VAL A 12 -4.30 -15.44 14.87
N VAL A 13 -5.40 -16.21 14.90
CA VAL A 13 -5.71 -17.24 13.88
C VAL A 13 -6.63 -16.74 12.75
N ALA A 14 -7.35 -15.63 12.91
CA ALA A 14 -8.45 -15.21 12.04
C ALA A 14 -8.12 -14.08 11.03
N ALA A 15 -6.90 -14.08 10.46
CA ALA A 15 -6.44 -13.05 9.52
C ALA A 15 -5.93 -13.64 8.18
N GLY A 16 -6.67 -14.60 7.61
CA GLY A 16 -6.46 -15.16 6.28
C GLY A 16 -7.68 -14.93 5.39
N ALA A 17 -7.44 -14.56 4.12
CA ALA A 17 -8.41 -14.15 3.10
C ALA A 17 -9.25 -12.88 3.41
N GLY A 18 -9.39 -11.99 2.42
CA GLY A 18 -10.44 -10.95 2.36
C GLY A 18 -10.13 -9.54 2.88
N ALA A 19 -8.95 -9.25 3.45
CA ALA A 19 -8.63 -7.94 4.02
C ALA A 19 -8.34 -6.85 2.95
N CYS A 20 -9.40 -6.26 2.36
CA CYS A 20 -9.29 -5.12 1.45
C CYS A 20 -8.99 -3.82 2.22
N MET A 21 -7.79 -3.26 2.03
CA MET A 21 -7.33 -2.04 2.72
C MET A 21 -7.79 -0.77 1.99
N LEU A 22 -8.87 -0.14 2.48
CA LEU A 22 -9.46 1.04 1.87
C LEU A 22 -9.09 2.33 2.63
N ALA A 23 -8.48 3.32 1.95
CA ALA A 23 -8.15 4.61 2.54
C ALA A 23 -9.18 5.69 2.17
N MET A 24 -9.91 6.20 3.17
CA MET A 24 -10.86 7.30 2.95
C MET A 24 -10.17 8.67 3.02
N SER A 25 -10.15 9.39 1.90
CA SER A 25 -9.58 10.74 1.82
C SER A 25 -10.58 11.79 1.31
N ARG A 26 -11.39 12.35 2.22
CA ARG A 26 -12.09 13.64 2.06
C ARG A 26 -12.53 14.20 3.41
N GLY A 27 -12.00 15.36 3.79
CA GLY A 27 -12.42 16.06 5.01
C GLY A 27 -13.79 16.70 4.82
N PHE A 28 -14.72 16.45 5.75
CA PHE A 28 -16.05 17.04 5.74
C PHE A 28 -16.08 18.25 6.69
N VAL A 29 -16.14 19.47 6.14
CA VAL A 29 -16.21 20.71 6.93
C VAL A 29 -17.67 20.98 7.27
N ALA A 30 -18.03 20.84 8.55
CA ALA A 30 -19.36 21.20 9.04
C ALA A 30 -19.49 22.73 9.20
N PRO A 31 -20.61 23.35 8.78
CA PRO A 31 -20.85 24.77 8.98
C PRO A 31 -21.23 25.05 10.45
N SER A 32 -20.63 26.09 11.04
CA SER A 32 -20.98 26.56 12.38
C SER A 32 -22.16 27.54 12.33
N ALA A 33 -23.09 27.40 13.29
CA ALA A 33 -24.16 28.36 13.55
C ALA A 33 -24.01 28.93 14.98
N PRO A 34 -24.33 30.21 15.22
CA PRO A 34 -24.04 30.86 16.49
C PRO A 34 -25.10 30.57 17.56
N LEU A 35 -24.69 30.57 18.82
CA LEU A 35 -25.58 30.68 19.97
C LEU A 35 -25.29 31.94 20.78
N SER A 36 -26.37 32.53 21.31
CA SER A 36 -26.40 33.89 21.84
C SER A 36 -25.99 33.99 23.31
N SER A 37 -25.67 35.22 23.72
CA SER A 37 -25.33 35.62 25.08
C SER A 37 -26.31 35.17 26.17
N ASN A 38 -25.78 34.92 27.36
CA ASN A 38 -26.31 35.57 28.56
C ASN A 38 -25.19 35.94 29.54
N ARG A 39 -25.37 37.05 30.28
CA ARG A 39 -24.44 37.52 31.34
C ARG A 39 -24.86 36.97 32.70
N VAL A 40 -23.94 36.98 33.67
CA VAL A 40 -24.04 37.79 34.91
C VAL A 40 -22.77 37.62 35.78
N LEU A 41 -22.26 38.75 36.31
CA LEU A 41 -21.50 39.04 37.55
C LEU A 41 -20.75 37.91 38.32
N SER A 42 -19.66 38.12 39.08
CA SER A 42 -18.78 39.26 39.42
C SER A 42 -17.70 38.76 40.41
N ALA A 43 -16.57 39.40 40.73
CA ALA A 43 -15.69 40.41 40.10
C ALA A 43 -14.43 40.55 41.01
N GLY A 44 -13.33 41.20 40.57
CA GLY A 44 -12.14 41.34 41.41
C GLY A 44 -11.04 42.27 40.89
N ALA A 45 -10.78 43.34 41.65
CA ALA A 45 -9.61 44.23 41.73
C ALA A 45 -8.66 44.46 40.52
N ALA A 46 -8.35 45.73 40.26
CA ALA A 46 -7.25 46.17 39.40
C ALA A 46 -6.14 46.85 40.21
N THR A 47 -4.93 46.92 39.65
CA THR A 47 -3.97 48.01 39.90
C THR A 47 -3.03 48.21 38.71
N SER A 48 -2.44 49.40 38.61
CA SER A 48 -1.71 49.94 37.46
C SER A 48 -0.25 50.27 37.80
N ALA A 49 0.67 50.20 36.82
CA ALA A 49 1.75 51.19 36.64
C ALA A 49 2.53 51.02 35.32
N THR A 50 2.88 52.16 34.70
CA THR A 50 3.87 52.39 33.64
C THR A 50 4.29 53.88 33.71
N PRO A 51 5.31 54.38 32.99
CA PRO A 51 6.57 53.80 32.49
C PRO A 51 7.80 54.63 32.98
N VAL A 52 9.00 54.46 32.36
CA VAL A 52 10.08 55.45 32.05
C VAL A 52 11.35 54.65 31.67
N SER A 53 11.88 54.72 30.42
CA SER A 53 12.95 55.62 29.92
C SER A 53 14.30 55.44 30.66
N GLN A 54 15.47 55.28 30.02
CA GLN A 54 16.06 55.95 28.84
C GLN A 54 16.96 54.98 28.01
N ALA A 55 17.21 55.20 26.69
CA ALA A 55 18.44 55.75 26.06
C ALA A 55 19.78 55.04 26.41
N SER A 56 20.85 54.94 25.60
CA SER A 56 21.28 55.44 24.25
C SER A 56 22.67 54.82 23.95
N ALA A 57 23.33 54.89 22.78
CA ALA A 57 22.98 55.10 21.36
C ALA A 57 24.27 54.88 20.50
N GLY A 58 24.15 54.86 19.17
CA GLY A 58 25.27 54.93 18.20
C GLY A 58 25.87 53.58 17.77
N GLY A 59 26.38 53.42 16.54
CA GLY A 59 26.33 54.33 15.38
C GLY A 59 27.01 53.70 14.15
N VAL A 60 26.34 53.60 12.99
CA VAL A 60 26.46 54.53 11.83
C VAL A 60 27.74 54.27 11.00
N SER A 61 27.69 53.63 9.81
CA SER A 61 27.29 54.14 8.45
C SER A 61 28.45 54.83 7.69
N THR A 62 28.56 54.95 6.34
CA THR A 62 27.88 54.35 5.15
C THR A 62 28.98 54.02 4.08
N PHE A 63 28.92 54.06 2.73
CA PHE A 63 28.05 54.47 1.59
C PHE A 63 28.27 53.45 0.43
N ALA A 64 27.27 52.99 -0.34
CA ALA A 64 26.64 53.56 -1.57
C ALA A 64 27.50 53.47 -2.86
N VAL A 65 26.99 53.47 -4.11
CA VAL A 65 25.70 53.85 -4.79
C VAL A 65 25.40 52.79 -5.90
N GLY A 66 24.22 52.53 -6.51
CA GLY A 66 22.85 53.12 -6.53
C GLY A 66 21.81 52.02 -6.89
N GLY A 67 20.75 52.18 -7.70
CA GLY A 67 20.16 53.31 -8.45
C GLY A 67 20.08 53.10 -9.98
N ALA A 68 18.99 53.38 -10.74
CA ALA A 68 17.60 53.72 -10.39
C ALA A 68 16.60 53.67 -11.60
N ALA A 69 15.30 53.46 -11.31
CA ALA A 69 14.10 54.13 -11.88
C ALA A 69 13.30 53.61 -13.12
N LEU A 70 12.06 54.14 -13.23
CA LEU A 70 10.90 53.76 -14.06
C LEU A 70 10.86 54.37 -15.47
N ALA A 71 10.07 53.76 -16.37
CA ALA A 71 9.24 54.48 -17.35
C ALA A 71 8.01 53.65 -17.79
N ALA A 72 6.95 54.33 -18.25
CA ALA A 72 5.77 53.73 -18.90
C ALA A 72 5.37 54.56 -20.13
N GLY A 73 4.68 53.96 -21.11
CA GLY A 73 4.31 54.63 -22.36
C GLY A 73 2.94 54.17 -22.88
N LEU A 74 2.20 55.06 -23.52
CA LEU A 74 0.81 54.85 -23.94
C LEU A 74 0.58 55.24 -25.41
N ALA A 75 -0.28 54.49 -26.08
CA ALA A 75 -1.04 54.84 -27.28
C ALA A 75 -0.31 55.24 -28.58
N THR A 76 -0.73 54.59 -29.67
CA THR A 76 -1.28 55.29 -30.84
C THR A 76 -2.30 54.38 -31.52
N ALA A 77 -3.33 54.96 -32.13
CA ALA A 77 -4.40 54.23 -32.80
C ALA A 77 -4.33 54.45 -34.32
N SER A 78 -4.85 53.51 -35.09
CA SER A 78 -5.16 53.71 -36.51
C SER A 78 -6.52 53.11 -36.87
N ALA A 79 -7.14 53.68 -37.89
CA ALA A 79 -8.50 53.39 -38.34
C ALA A 79 -8.50 52.25 -39.40
N SER A 80 -9.62 51.70 -39.89
CA SER A 80 -11.05 52.02 -39.73
C SER A 80 -11.96 50.84 -40.13
N THR A 81 -13.28 51.02 -39.96
CA THR A 81 -14.34 50.46 -40.82
C THR A 81 -14.54 48.93 -40.87
N SER A 82 -15.46 48.44 -40.02
CA SER A 82 -16.09 47.12 -40.16
C SER A 82 -16.84 46.95 -41.48
N ARG A 83 -16.58 45.84 -42.21
CA ARG A 83 -17.48 45.35 -43.29
C ARG A 83 -18.04 43.97 -42.94
N ARG A 84 -19.28 43.93 -42.45
CA ARG A 84 -19.92 42.73 -41.89
C ARG A 84 -20.53 41.85 -42.98
N VAL A 85 -19.78 40.86 -43.47
CA VAL A 85 -20.29 39.81 -44.38
C VAL A 85 -20.47 38.49 -43.60
N LYS A 86 -21.58 37.79 -43.81
CA LYS A 86 -21.86 36.49 -43.17
C LYS A 86 -21.14 35.37 -43.90
N ALA A 87 -20.39 34.54 -43.18
CA ALA A 87 -19.91 33.24 -43.66
C ALA A 87 -20.21 32.17 -42.60
N LYS A 88 -20.59 30.96 -43.03
CA LYS A 88 -20.75 29.81 -42.14
C LYS A 88 -19.38 29.29 -41.73
N ALA A 89 -19.19 28.98 -40.44
CA ALA A 89 -18.07 28.19 -39.96
C ALA A 89 -18.60 26.94 -39.23
N THR A 90 -18.68 25.82 -39.93
CA THR A 90 -18.93 24.51 -39.33
C THR A 90 -17.71 24.10 -38.51
N LYS A 91 -17.80 24.19 -37.18
CA LYS A 91 -16.69 23.84 -36.30
C LYS A 91 -16.56 22.32 -36.19
N ALA A 92 -15.61 21.74 -36.91
CA ALA A 92 -15.29 20.32 -36.79
C ALA A 92 -14.82 20.01 -35.36
N VAL A 93 -15.38 18.96 -34.76
CA VAL A 93 -14.89 18.40 -33.50
C VAL A 93 -13.82 17.38 -33.85
N ALA A 94 -12.58 17.64 -33.43
CA ALA A 94 -11.49 16.69 -33.60
C ALA A 94 -11.70 15.50 -32.64
N VAL A 95 -12.24 14.40 -33.18
CA VAL A 95 -12.35 13.14 -32.46
C VAL A 95 -10.95 12.52 -32.39
N MET A 96 -10.33 12.55 -31.20
CA MET A 96 -9.11 11.78 -30.97
C MET A 96 -9.44 10.28 -31.08
N PRO A 97 -8.59 9.47 -31.74
CA PRO A 97 -8.84 8.05 -31.87
C PRO A 97 -8.82 7.40 -30.48
N ARG A 98 -9.90 6.72 -30.11
CA ARG A 98 -9.91 5.84 -28.94
C ARG A 98 -8.90 4.71 -29.21
N GLY A 99 -7.90 4.56 -28.35
CA GLY A 99 -6.99 3.41 -28.40
C GLY A 99 -7.81 2.12 -28.34
N SER A 100 -7.68 1.28 -29.36
CA SER A 100 -8.38 0.01 -29.42
C SER A 100 -7.83 -0.93 -28.36
N VAL A 101 -8.64 -1.23 -27.33
CA VAL A 101 -8.39 -2.35 -26.43
C VAL A 101 -8.47 -3.62 -27.29
N VAL A 102 -7.30 -4.17 -27.64
CA VAL A 102 -7.21 -5.40 -28.43
C VAL A 102 -7.61 -6.56 -27.51
N ALA A 103 -8.87 -6.98 -27.58
CA ALA A 103 -9.35 -8.17 -26.91
C ALA A 103 -8.57 -9.39 -27.44
N ARG A 104 -7.56 -9.84 -26.68
CA ARG A 104 -6.72 -10.98 -27.04
C ARG A 104 -7.59 -12.23 -26.99
N GLN A 105 -7.85 -12.82 -28.16
CA GLN A 105 -8.53 -14.12 -28.27
C GLN A 105 -7.79 -15.15 -27.40
N ALA A 106 -8.55 -15.99 -26.70
CA ALA A 106 -8.01 -17.11 -25.95
C ALA A 106 -7.32 -18.09 -26.91
N ARG A 107 -5.98 -18.08 -26.91
CA ARG A 107 -5.16 -19.16 -27.47
C ARG A 107 -4.92 -20.17 -26.34
N GLY A 108 -5.19 -21.44 -26.58
CA GLY A 108 -5.00 -22.47 -25.57
C GLY A 108 -3.54 -22.92 -25.44
N GLY A 109 -3.15 -23.33 -24.23
CA GLY A 109 -2.01 -24.21 -24.00
C GLY A 109 -0.59 -23.63 -24.14
N GLU A 110 -0.44 -22.33 -24.40
CA GLU A 110 0.86 -21.66 -24.42
C GLU A 110 1.20 -21.15 -23.00
N GLU A 111 2.30 -21.62 -22.41
CA GLU A 111 2.70 -21.28 -21.04
C GLU A 111 3.04 -19.78 -20.94
N ASP A 112 2.52 -19.09 -19.90
CA ASP A 112 2.58 -17.62 -19.80
C ASP A 112 3.94 -17.15 -19.24
N THR A 113 4.99 -17.27 -20.06
CA THR A 113 6.41 -16.98 -19.75
C THR A 113 6.73 -15.50 -19.48
N ARG A 114 5.73 -14.67 -19.19
CA ARG A 114 5.95 -13.28 -18.78
C ARG A 114 6.51 -13.24 -17.37
N VAL A 115 7.62 -12.53 -17.19
CA VAL A 115 8.29 -12.41 -15.88
C VAL A 115 7.61 -11.41 -14.93
N CYS A 116 6.90 -10.42 -15.48
CA CYS A 116 6.08 -9.46 -14.75
C CYS A 116 4.74 -9.26 -15.48
N ILE A 117 3.66 -9.06 -14.72
CA ILE A 117 2.31 -8.80 -15.25
C ILE A 117 1.69 -7.57 -14.53
N PRO A 118 1.13 -6.59 -15.26
CA PRO A 118 0.34 -5.49 -14.67
C PRO A 118 -0.83 -6.00 -13.83
N LEU A 119 -1.09 -5.41 -12.66
CA LEU A 119 -2.20 -5.88 -11.79
C LEU A 119 -3.56 -5.74 -12.47
N GLU A 120 -3.68 -4.79 -13.40
CA GLU A 120 -4.88 -4.54 -14.21
C GLU A 120 -5.25 -5.73 -15.12
N GLU A 121 -4.27 -6.57 -15.50
CA GLU A 121 -4.46 -7.74 -16.38
C GLU A 121 -4.80 -9.04 -15.63
N LEU A 122 -4.51 -9.12 -14.32
CA LEU A 122 -4.64 -10.35 -13.52
C LEU A 122 -6.09 -10.65 -13.12
N ARG A 123 -6.43 -11.92 -12.99
CA ARG A 123 -7.73 -12.41 -12.49
C ARG A 123 -7.54 -13.48 -11.42
N ASN A 124 -8.63 -13.85 -10.73
CA ASN A 124 -8.68 -14.98 -9.80
C ASN A 124 -8.33 -16.34 -10.44
N THR A 125 -8.23 -16.43 -11.77
CA THR A 125 -7.73 -17.62 -12.48
C THR A 125 -6.20 -17.69 -12.59
N ASP A 126 -5.47 -16.63 -12.23
CA ASP A 126 -4.00 -16.56 -12.38
C ASP A 126 -3.23 -16.92 -11.09
N VAL A 127 -3.87 -17.55 -10.10
CA VAL A 127 -3.26 -17.91 -8.79
C VAL A 127 -1.93 -18.66 -8.94
N GLU A 128 -1.86 -19.64 -9.84
CA GLU A 128 -0.62 -20.42 -10.09
C GLU A 128 0.52 -19.57 -10.69
N LYS A 129 0.19 -18.44 -11.34
CA LYS A 129 1.15 -17.53 -11.97
C LYS A 129 1.68 -16.44 -11.04
N VAL A 130 0.87 -15.97 -10.08
CA VAL A 130 1.16 -14.76 -9.28
C VAL A 130 0.85 -14.88 -7.78
N GLY A 131 0.30 -16.01 -7.33
CA GLY A 131 -0.18 -16.22 -5.97
C GLY A 131 -1.54 -15.57 -5.68
N GLY A 132 -2.24 -16.09 -4.65
CA GLY A 132 -3.61 -15.73 -4.33
C GLY A 132 -3.84 -14.23 -4.06
N LYS A 133 -2.86 -13.54 -3.46
CA LYS A 133 -2.96 -12.09 -3.17
C LYS A 133 -2.92 -11.24 -4.44
N SER A 134 -1.98 -11.49 -5.35
CA SER A 134 -1.88 -10.76 -6.63
C SER A 134 -3.10 -11.03 -7.53
N ALA A 135 -3.58 -12.27 -7.57
CA ALA A 135 -4.79 -12.66 -8.29
C ALA A 135 -6.03 -11.91 -7.74
N SER A 136 -6.23 -11.93 -6.42
CA SER A 136 -7.30 -11.20 -5.73
C SER A 136 -7.25 -9.69 -5.96
N LEU A 137 -6.05 -9.11 -5.98
CA LEU A 137 -5.86 -7.68 -6.28
C LEU A 137 -6.28 -7.34 -7.71
N GLY A 138 -5.93 -8.17 -8.69
CA GLY A 138 -6.33 -7.98 -10.08
C GLY A 138 -7.84 -8.15 -10.31
N GLU A 139 -8.47 -9.10 -9.63
CA GLU A 139 -9.93 -9.25 -9.65
C GLU A 139 -10.61 -8.01 -9.04
N MET A 140 -10.11 -7.48 -7.91
CA MET A 140 -10.66 -6.26 -7.32
C MET A 140 -10.44 -5.02 -8.21
N ILE A 141 -9.26 -4.86 -8.84
CA ILE A 141 -8.99 -3.75 -9.78
C ILE A 141 -9.92 -3.83 -10.98
N SER A 142 -10.13 -5.02 -11.55
CA SER A 142 -10.94 -5.18 -12.75
C SER A 142 -12.44 -5.06 -12.45
N GLN A 143 -12.97 -5.85 -11.51
CA GLN A 143 -14.41 -5.90 -11.24
C GLN A 143 -14.92 -4.68 -10.44
N LEU A 144 -14.17 -4.20 -9.44
CA LEU A 144 -14.68 -3.18 -8.51
C LEU A 144 -14.47 -1.73 -8.99
N SER A 145 -13.75 -1.54 -10.10
CA SER A 145 -13.58 -0.22 -10.72
C SER A 145 -14.90 0.35 -11.26
N GLU A 146 -15.78 -0.49 -11.80
CA GLU A 146 -17.09 -0.07 -12.32
C GLU A 146 -18.05 0.42 -11.21
N VAL A 147 -17.95 -0.17 -10.02
CA VAL A 147 -18.67 0.28 -8.82
C VAL A 147 -17.90 1.34 -8.00
N GLY A 148 -16.82 1.89 -8.56
CA GLY A 148 -16.13 3.06 -8.03
C GLY A 148 -15.20 2.81 -6.83
N VAL A 149 -14.80 1.56 -6.56
CA VAL A 149 -13.86 1.22 -5.48
C VAL A 149 -12.42 1.51 -5.93
N PRO A 150 -11.68 2.43 -5.28
CA PRO A 150 -10.34 2.79 -5.71
C PRO A 150 -9.29 1.80 -5.19
N VAL A 151 -8.89 0.84 -6.01
CA VAL A 151 -7.79 -0.09 -5.71
C VAL A 151 -6.48 0.44 -6.33
N PRO A 152 -5.36 0.51 -5.60
CA PRO A 152 -4.08 0.96 -6.17
C PRO A 152 -3.52 -0.05 -7.18
N GLY A 153 -3.27 0.40 -8.41
CA GLY A 153 -2.62 -0.38 -9.46
C GLY A 153 -1.12 -0.61 -9.21
N GLY A 154 -0.50 -1.35 -10.14
CA GLY A 154 0.90 -1.78 -10.01
C GLY A 154 1.27 -2.91 -10.95
N PHE A 155 2.20 -3.77 -10.53
CA PHE A 155 2.49 -5.05 -11.20
C PHE A 155 2.81 -6.14 -10.16
N SER A 156 2.86 -7.39 -10.61
CA SER A 156 3.45 -8.52 -9.87
C SER A 156 4.53 -9.17 -10.70
N THR A 157 5.60 -9.66 -10.08
CA THR A 157 6.42 -10.71 -10.70
C THR A 157 5.60 -12.00 -10.81
N THR A 158 6.05 -12.95 -11.63
CA THR A 158 5.41 -14.27 -11.76
C THR A 158 6.20 -15.40 -11.09
N SER A 159 5.53 -16.52 -10.87
CA SER A 159 6.13 -17.78 -10.43
C SER A 159 7.11 -18.34 -11.47
N PHE A 160 6.88 -18.08 -12.75
CA PHE A 160 7.84 -18.32 -13.84
C PHE A 160 9.14 -17.53 -13.63
N ALA A 161 9.07 -16.23 -13.33
CA ALA A 161 10.26 -15.42 -13.02
C ALA A 161 11.03 -15.93 -11.80
N TYR A 162 10.30 -16.34 -10.75
CA TYR A 162 10.89 -16.91 -9.54
C TYR A 162 11.65 -18.22 -9.85
N LYS A 163 11.02 -19.12 -10.61
CA LYS A 163 11.62 -20.38 -11.04
C LYS A 163 12.86 -20.16 -11.91
N GLU A 164 12.74 -19.36 -12.97
CA GLU A 164 13.84 -19.03 -13.88
C GLU A 164 15.02 -18.39 -13.14
N PHE A 165 14.77 -17.56 -12.13
CA PHE A 165 15.80 -16.98 -11.28
C PHE A 165 16.56 -18.04 -10.47
N LEU A 166 15.85 -18.97 -9.81
CA LEU A 166 16.47 -20.04 -9.02
C LEU A 166 17.19 -21.08 -9.88
N ASP A 167 16.62 -21.46 -11.04
CA ASP A 167 17.20 -22.42 -11.98
C ASP A 167 18.46 -21.84 -12.64
N LYS A 168 18.37 -20.68 -13.31
CA LYS A 168 19.52 -20.06 -14.01
C LYS A 168 20.57 -19.49 -13.06
N GLY A 169 20.24 -19.28 -11.79
CA GLY A 169 21.18 -18.85 -10.75
C GLY A 169 21.97 -19.98 -10.09
N GLY A 170 21.68 -21.25 -10.43
CA GLY A 170 22.22 -22.42 -9.73
C GLY A 170 21.85 -22.43 -8.24
N ILE A 171 20.66 -21.90 -7.91
CA ILE A 171 20.19 -21.76 -6.52
C ILE A 171 19.41 -23.01 -6.10
N ASN A 172 18.60 -23.59 -7.00
CA ASN A 172 17.82 -24.80 -6.69
C ASN A 172 18.69 -26.00 -6.30
N GLU A 173 19.81 -26.25 -7.00
CA GLU A 173 20.76 -27.31 -6.62
C GLU A 173 21.33 -27.09 -5.21
N PHE A 174 21.68 -25.84 -4.87
CA PHE A 174 22.19 -25.47 -3.55
C PHE A 174 21.11 -25.56 -2.45
N ILE A 175 19.88 -25.15 -2.74
CA ILE A 175 18.73 -25.30 -1.82
C ILE A 175 18.52 -26.79 -1.50
N ASN A 176 18.53 -27.64 -2.51
CA ASN A 176 18.27 -29.07 -2.36
C ASN A 176 19.39 -29.79 -1.60
N ASP A 177 20.66 -29.46 -1.86
CA ASP A 177 21.80 -29.93 -1.07
C ASP A 177 21.64 -29.54 0.41
N GLN A 178 21.44 -28.26 0.69
CA GLN A 178 21.38 -27.73 2.06
C GLN A 178 20.14 -28.20 2.86
N LEU A 179 19.03 -28.54 2.18
CA LEU A 179 17.81 -29.06 2.81
C LEU A 179 17.73 -30.59 2.89
N SER A 180 18.74 -31.31 2.38
CA SER A 180 18.78 -32.78 2.36
C SER A 180 19.16 -33.43 3.70
N ASP A 181 19.82 -32.70 4.61
CA ASP A 181 20.13 -33.18 5.96
C ASP A 181 18.87 -33.11 6.85
N GLU A 182 18.15 -34.24 6.97
CA GLU A 182 16.94 -34.34 7.82
C GLU A 182 17.14 -33.84 9.27
N SER A 183 18.37 -33.84 9.79
CA SER A 183 18.60 -33.36 11.16
C SER A 183 18.40 -31.85 11.33
N ILE A 184 18.37 -31.04 10.26
CA ILE A 184 18.03 -29.61 10.34
C ILE A 184 16.63 -29.37 10.91
N TYR A 185 15.69 -30.29 10.69
CA TYR A 185 14.33 -30.19 11.22
C TYR A 185 14.24 -30.54 12.72
N THR A 186 15.36 -30.97 13.33
CA THR A 186 15.49 -31.28 14.76
C THR A 186 16.47 -30.38 15.52
N ASP A 187 17.48 -29.81 14.85
CA ASP A 187 18.42 -28.83 15.42
C ASP A 187 18.15 -27.42 14.88
N VAL A 188 17.56 -26.58 15.75
CA VAL A 188 17.26 -25.17 15.45
C VAL A 188 18.51 -24.38 15.04
N ASN A 189 19.70 -24.72 15.55
CA ASN A 189 20.94 -24.00 15.19
C ASN A 189 21.36 -24.33 13.76
N LYS A 190 21.24 -25.59 13.34
CA LYS A 190 21.43 -25.99 11.93
C LYS A 190 20.41 -25.32 11.02
N LEU A 191 19.12 -25.33 11.40
CA LEU A 191 18.05 -24.69 10.64
C LEU A 191 18.32 -23.20 10.39
N MET A 192 18.78 -22.47 11.42
CA MET A 192 19.17 -21.07 11.30
C MET A 192 20.40 -20.86 10.40
N GLN A 193 21.39 -21.77 10.44
CA GLN A 193 22.58 -21.70 9.59
C GLN A 193 22.24 -21.97 8.11
N VAL A 194 21.52 -23.06 7.83
CA VAL A 194 21.06 -23.43 6.48
C VAL A 194 20.10 -22.39 5.91
N GLY A 195 19.11 -21.97 6.69
CA GLY A 195 18.18 -20.91 6.30
C GLY A 195 18.92 -19.61 5.96
N LYS A 196 19.92 -19.21 6.77
CA LYS A 196 20.75 -18.04 6.45
C LYS A 196 21.56 -18.26 5.17
N ALA A 197 22.24 -19.39 5.01
CA ALA A 197 23.07 -19.67 3.83
C ALA A 197 22.27 -19.64 2.51
N ILE A 198 21.05 -20.18 2.51
CA ILE A 198 20.14 -20.11 1.37
C ILE A 198 19.72 -18.66 1.08
N ARG A 199 19.35 -17.89 2.13
CA ARG A 199 18.98 -16.47 1.98
C ARG A 199 20.14 -15.62 1.47
N ASP A 200 21.35 -15.83 1.98
CA ASP A 200 22.58 -15.17 1.51
C ASP A 200 22.81 -15.49 0.03
N LYS A 201 22.81 -16.77 -0.37
CA LYS A 201 22.99 -17.21 -1.76
C LYS A 201 21.93 -16.62 -2.71
N ILE A 202 20.69 -16.43 -2.26
CA ILE A 202 19.64 -15.75 -3.03
C ILE A 202 19.96 -14.26 -3.22
N MET A 203 20.40 -13.57 -2.16
CA MET A 203 20.72 -12.14 -2.21
C MET A 203 22.00 -11.84 -3.01
N ASP A 204 23.00 -12.73 -2.95
CA ASP A 204 24.27 -12.63 -3.68
C ASP A 204 24.14 -12.97 -5.17
N THR A 205 23.07 -13.68 -5.57
CA THR A 205 22.84 -14.04 -6.98
C THR A 205 22.05 -12.91 -7.68
N PRO A 206 22.61 -12.22 -8.69
CA PRO A 206 21.92 -11.14 -9.39
C PRO A 206 20.74 -11.66 -10.23
N PHE A 207 19.77 -10.79 -10.51
CA PHE A 207 18.72 -11.09 -11.48
C PHE A 207 19.29 -11.20 -12.90
N GLN A 208 18.68 -12.06 -13.71
CA GLN A 208 18.96 -12.18 -15.13
C GLN A 208 18.57 -10.89 -15.86
N LEU A 209 19.34 -10.49 -16.88
CA LEU A 209 19.19 -9.19 -17.55
C LEU A 209 17.75 -8.96 -18.04
N ASP A 210 17.17 -9.93 -18.75
CA ASP A 210 15.81 -9.88 -19.29
C ASP A 210 14.74 -9.62 -18.20
N PHE A 211 14.95 -10.18 -17.01
CA PHE A 211 14.06 -9.96 -15.86
C PHE A 211 14.30 -8.58 -15.23
N GLU A 212 15.56 -8.14 -15.10
CA GLU A 212 15.88 -6.81 -14.59
C GLU A 212 15.32 -5.70 -15.51
N GLU A 213 15.42 -5.87 -16.84
CA GLU A 213 14.88 -4.93 -17.83
C GLU A 213 13.34 -4.85 -17.79
N GLU A 214 12.61 -5.97 -17.75
CA GLU A 214 11.14 -5.92 -17.62
C GLU A 214 10.71 -5.38 -16.26
N LEU A 215 11.41 -5.74 -15.17
CA LEU A 215 11.18 -5.19 -13.83
C LEU A 215 11.36 -3.67 -13.80
N LYS A 216 12.37 -3.14 -14.51
CA LYS A 216 12.61 -1.70 -14.66
C LYS A 216 11.52 -1.03 -15.49
N LYS A 217 11.15 -1.62 -16.63
CA LYS A 217 10.07 -1.14 -17.51
C LYS A 217 8.71 -1.09 -16.79
N GLN A 218 8.41 -2.06 -15.92
CA GLN A 218 7.20 -2.05 -15.11
C GLN A 218 7.24 -1.02 -13.97
N TRP A 219 8.41 -0.81 -13.35
CA TRP A 219 8.63 0.30 -12.42
C TRP A 219 8.44 1.66 -13.12
N GLU A 220 9.05 1.89 -14.29
CA GLU A 220 8.90 3.12 -15.09
C GLU A 220 7.44 3.36 -15.49
N ARG A 221 6.70 2.32 -15.91
CA ARG A 221 5.26 2.40 -16.24
C ARG A 221 4.42 2.94 -15.08
N VAL A 222 4.70 2.49 -13.86
CA VAL A 222 3.88 2.80 -12.67
C VAL A 222 4.35 4.06 -11.94
N SER A 223 5.67 4.31 -11.89
CA SER A 223 6.25 5.50 -11.25
C SER A 223 6.29 6.73 -12.14
N GLY A 224 6.17 6.57 -13.47
CA GLY A 224 6.45 7.61 -14.45
C GLY A 224 7.93 7.99 -14.52
N GLY A 225 8.83 7.11 -14.06
CA GLY A 225 10.25 7.39 -13.86
C GLY A 225 10.56 8.27 -12.63
N SER A 226 9.61 8.43 -11.70
CA SER A 226 9.80 9.27 -10.51
C SER A 226 10.44 8.49 -9.35
N GLU A 227 11.67 8.86 -8.99
CA GLU A 227 12.36 8.33 -7.79
C GLU A 227 11.63 8.67 -6.48
N THR A 228 10.76 9.69 -6.47
CA THR A 228 9.92 10.05 -5.31
C THR A 228 8.63 9.23 -5.19
N PHE A 229 8.34 8.35 -6.16
CA PHE A 229 7.20 7.46 -6.11
C PHE A 229 7.48 6.29 -5.16
N THR A 230 6.53 6.03 -4.26
CA THR A 230 6.64 4.96 -3.25
C THR A 230 5.84 3.72 -3.63
N PHE A 231 6.46 2.55 -3.50
CA PHE A 231 5.83 1.24 -3.67
C PHE A 231 5.65 0.52 -2.33
N ALA A 232 4.63 -0.33 -2.26
CA ALA A 232 4.56 -1.46 -1.37
C ALA A 232 5.05 -2.69 -2.16
N VAL A 233 6.08 -3.38 -1.68
CA VAL A 233 6.55 -4.65 -2.25
C VAL A 233 6.13 -5.76 -1.30
N ARG A 234 5.20 -6.61 -1.75
CA ARG A 234 4.46 -7.57 -0.92
C ARG A 234 4.65 -8.98 -1.47
N SER A 235 4.84 -9.96 -0.59
CA SER A 235 4.88 -11.37 -0.98
C SER A 235 3.48 -11.92 -1.31
N SER A 236 3.40 -12.79 -2.32
CA SER A 236 2.19 -13.49 -2.78
C SER A 236 2.60 -14.89 -3.23
N ALA A 237 2.27 -15.93 -2.46
CA ALA A 237 2.67 -17.31 -2.74
C ALA A 237 1.60 -18.10 -3.50
N THR A 238 2.02 -19.06 -4.31
CA THR A 238 1.11 -19.91 -5.10
C THR A 238 0.33 -20.93 -4.24
N ALA A 239 0.86 -21.29 -3.06
CA ALA A 239 0.29 -22.32 -2.19
C ALA A 239 -0.64 -21.80 -1.07
N GLU A 240 -1.09 -20.54 -1.12
CA GLU A 240 -1.93 -19.94 -0.07
C GLU A 240 -3.38 -20.46 -0.03
N ASP A 241 -3.89 -20.95 -1.16
CA ASP A 241 -5.30 -21.33 -1.32
C ASP A 241 -5.60 -22.81 -1.01
N LEU A 242 -4.64 -23.54 -0.42
CA LEU A 242 -4.92 -24.84 0.21
C LEU A 242 -5.67 -24.61 1.54
N PRO A 243 -6.80 -25.29 1.83
CA PRO A 243 -7.71 -24.94 2.94
C PRO A 243 -7.10 -24.82 4.35
N ASP A 244 -5.99 -25.53 4.61
CA ASP A 244 -5.27 -25.52 5.90
C ASP A 244 -3.96 -24.72 5.90
N ALA A 245 -3.59 -24.08 4.77
CA ALA A 245 -2.25 -23.56 4.49
C ALA A 245 -2.13 -22.03 4.57
N SER A 246 -2.69 -21.42 5.62
CA SER A 246 -2.53 -19.98 5.84
C SER A 246 -1.09 -19.60 6.20
N PHE A 247 -0.28 -19.23 5.21
CA PHE A 247 1.04 -18.60 5.36
C PHE A 247 0.98 -17.17 5.99
N ALA A 248 -0.13 -16.83 6.65
CA ALA A 248 -0.37 -15.53 7.27
C ALA A 248 0.67 -15.26 8.38
N GLY A 249 1.26 -14.06 8.37
CA GLY A 249 2.28 -13.67 9.35
C GLY A 249 3.62 -14.42 9.21
N GLN A 250 3.93 -14.97 8.03
CA GLN A 250 5.25 -15.54 7.67
C GLN A 250 5.83 -14.94 6.38
N GLN A 251 5.27 -13.83 5.91
CA GLN A 251 5.45 -13.34 4.54
C GLN A 251 5.80 -11.85 4.55
N GLU A 252 6.97 -11.52 4.01
CA GLU A 252 7.56 -10.18 4.07
C GLU A 252 6.73 -9.15 3.26
N THR A 253 6.63 -7.94 3.79
CA THR A 253 6.02 -6.78 3.13
C THR A 253 6.85 -5.54 3.46
N TYR A 254 7.30 -4.85 2.42
CA TYR A 254 8.10 -3.63 2.51
C TYR A 254 7.26 -2.44 2.04
N LEU A 255 7.17 -1.40 2.86
CA LEU A 255 6.36 -0.19 2.62
C LEU A 255 7.28 1.01 2.39
N ASN A 256 6.77 2.06 1.74
CA ASN A 256 7.52 3.28 1.40
C ASN A 256 8.83 3.04 0.61
N VAL A 257 8.86 1.99 -0.23
CA VAL A 257 10.00 1.60 -1.06
C VAL A 257 10.19 2.65 -2.17
N MET A 258 11.38 3.27 -2.28
CA MET A 258 11.62 4.44 -3.14
C MET A 258 12.68 4.22 -4.21
N GLY A 259 12.34 4.57 -5.45
CA GLY A 259 13.24 4.45 -6.58
C GLY A 259 13.46 3.01 -7.07
N TYR A 260 14.16 2.86 -8.19
CA TYR A 260 14.30 1.56 -8.84
C TYR A 260 15.18 0.57 -8.04
N ALA A 261 16.32 1.03 -7.53
CA ALA A 261 17.31 0.17 -6.88
C ALA A 261 16.79 -0.45 -5.57
N ASP A 262 16.09 0.35 -4.75
CA ASP A 262 15.44 -0.13 -3.52
C ASP A 262 14.34 -1.14 -3.85
N MET A 263 13.51 -0.84 -4.86
CA MET A 263 12.46 -1.75 -5.32
C MET A 263 13.03 -3.10 -5.79
N LYS A 264 14.10 -3.10 -6.58
CA LYS A 264 14.82 -4.33 -6.97
C LYS A 264 15.31 -5.11 -5.75
N GLN A 265 15.95 -4.43 -4.79
CA GLN A 265 16.41 -5.06 -3.54
C GLN A 265 15.25 -5.65 -2.71
N LYS A 266 14.09 -4.99 -2.67
CA LYS A 266 12.91 -5.49 -1.95
C LYS A 266 12.25 -6.68 -2.64
N VAL A 267 12.28 -6.77 -3.97
CA VAL A 267 11.88 -7.99 -4.70
C VAL A 267 12.83 -9.15 -4.38
N HIS A 268 14.15 -8.90 -4.35
CA HIS A 268 15.17 -9.87 -3.90
C HIS A 268 14.92 -10.39 -2.49
N LEU A 269 14.62 -9.49 -1.54
CA LEU A 269 14.30 -9.85 -0.15
C LEU A 269 12.99 -10.63 -0.04
N VAL A 270 11.97 -10.29 -0.84
CA VAL A 270 10.75 -11.12 -0.95
C VAL A 270 11.11 -12.52 -1.46
N PHE A 271 11.92 -12.67 -2.50
CA PHE A 271 12.33 -13.97 -3.02
C PHE A 271 13.10 -14.81 -1.98
N ALA A 272 13.94 -14.17 -1.15
CA ALA A 272 14.63 -14.80 -0.03
C ALA A 272 13.70 -15.17 1.15
N SER A 273 12.59 -14.44 1.34
CA SER A 273 11.69 -14.64 2.50
C SER A 273 11.05 -16.03 2.58
N LEU A 274 10.91 -16.71 1.43
CA LEU A 274 10.42 -18.09 1.38
C LEU A 274 11.31 -19.04 2.21
N PHE A 275 12.60 -18.73 2.32
CA PHE A 275 13.60 -19.51 3.05
C PHE A 275 13.93 -18.93 4.42
N THR A 276 13.01 -18.20 5.05
CA THR A 276 13.07 -17.95 6.50
C THR A 276 12.97 -19.25 7.29
N ASP A 277 13.66 -19.31 8.43
CA ASP A 277 13.80 -20.54 9.24
C ASP A 277 12.43 -21.14 9.61
N ARG A 278 11.48 -20.26 9.94
CA ARG A 278 10.07 -20.59 10.24
C ARG A 278 9.31 -21.13 9.02
N ALA A 279 9.52 -20.57 7.83
CA ALA A 279 8.86 -21.03 6.61
C ALA A 279 9.43 -22.37 6.10
N ILE A 280 10.71 -22.65 6.37
CA ILE A 280 11.34 -23.95 6.11
C ILE A 280 10.69 -25.03 7.00
N SER A 281 10.67 -24.84 8.32
CA SER A 281 10.02 -25.80 9.25
C SER A 281 8.53 -25.95 8.94
N TYR A 282 7.79 -24.85 8.70
CA TYR A 282 6.36 -24.94 8.40
C TYR A 282 6.04 -25.77 7.15
N ARG A 283 6.88 -25.73 6.10
CA ARG A 283 6.71 -26.57 4.92
C ARG A 283 6.99 -28.04 5.22
N HIS A 284 8.10 -28.34 5.90
CA HIS A 284 8.44 -29.69 6.35
C HIS A 284 7.32 -30.30 7.20
N ASP A 285 6.84 -29.57 8.22
CA ASP A 285 5.80 -30.03 9.16
C ASP A 285 4.42 -30.21 8.50
N ARG A 286 4.24 -29.72 7.27
CA ARG A 286 3.05 -29.90 6.42
C ARG A 286 3.27 -30.86 5.25
N GLY A 287 4.48 -31.41 5.07
CA GLY A 287 4.81 -32.28 3.93
C GLY A 287 4.87 -31.55 2.58
N PHE A 288 5.10 -30.23 2.57
CA PHE A 288 5.23 -29.46 1.34
C PHE A 288 6.66 -29.52 0.78
N GLU A 289 6.80 -30.12 -0.40
CA GLU A 289 8.06 -30.10 -1.16
C GLU A 289 8.53 -28.67 -1.44
N HIS A 290 9.79 -28.39 -1.14
CA HIS A 290 10.35 -27.04 -1.20
C HIS A 290 10.38 -26.47 -2.63
N GLU A 291 10.58 -27.32 -3.64
CA GLU A 291 10.59 -26.97 -5.07
C GLU A 291 9.22 -26.49 -5.58
N LYS A 292 8.12 -26.96 -4.97
CA LYS A 292 6.74 -26.73 -5.46
C LYS A 292 6.12 -25.43 -4.96
N VAL A 293 6.67 -24.82 -3.91
CA VAL A 293 6.16 -23.55 -3.38
C VAL A 293 6.87 -22.40 -4.06
N GLN A 294 6.13 -21.61 -4.85
CA GLN A 294 6.67 -20.48 -5.60
C GLN A 294 6.19 -19.16 -5.01
N LEU A 295 7.04 -18.13 -5.06
CA LEU A 295 6.79 -16.84 -4.42
C LEU A 295 6.90 -15.68 -5.40
N CYS A 296 5.85 -14.87 -5.46
CA CYS A 296 5.77 -13.70 -6.31
C CYS A 296 5.87 -12.41 -5.48
N ALA A 297 6.41 -11.35 -6.08
CA ALA A 297 6.50 -10.03 -5.47
C ALA A 297 5.50 -9.07 -6.15
N THR A 298 4.47 -8.67 -5.42
CA THR A 298 3.50 -7.65 -5.81
C THR A 298 4.09 -6.26 -5.55
N CYS A 299 4.37 -5.49 -6.60
CA CYS A 299 4.83 -4.10 -6.52
C CYS A 299 3.64 -3.16 -6.75
N GLN A 300 2.95 -2.80 -5.66
CA GLN A 300 1.75 -1.97 -5.64
C GLN A 300 2.08 -0.51 -5.31
N LYS A 301 1.35 0.45 -5.88
CA LYS A 301 1.46 1.87 -5.51
C LYS A 301 1.12 2.11 -4.03
N MET A 302 1.97 2.81 -3.27
CA MET A 302 1.64 3.23 -1.91
C MET A 302 0.46 4.21 -1.89
N VAL A 303 -0.40 4.03 -0.88
CA VAL A 303 -1.44 4.98 -0.52
C VAL A 303 -0.95 5.84 0.63
N ARG A 304 -1.22 7.14 0.58
CA ARG A 304 -0.71 8.13 1.55
C ARG A 304 -1.50 8.14 2.87
N SER A 305 -1.53 7.01 3.58
CA SER A 305 -2.24 6.90 4.87
C SER A 305 -1.39 7.33 6.07
N GLU A 306 -0.08 7.59 5.91
CA GLU A 306 0.81 8.12 6.95
C GLU A 306 0.36 9.49 7.51
N THR A 307 -0.35 10.25 6.67
CA THR A 307 -1.00 11.53 6.94
C THR A 307 -2.50 11.41 7.20
N GLY A 308 -3.05 10.19 7.19
CA GLY A 308 -4.47 9.88 7.41
C GLY A 308 -4.67 8.66 8.31
N SER A 309 -5.56 7.74 7.90
CA SER A 309 -5.84 6.50 8.61
C SER A 309 -5.94 5.29 7.67
N ALA A 310 -5.77 4.10 8.25
CA ALA A 310 -5.92 2.80 7.61
C ALA A 310 -6.38 1.76 8.64
N GLY A 311 -6.80 0.58 8.17
CA GLY A 311 -7.25 -0.50 9.04
C GLY A 311 -7.82 -1.68 8.25
N VAL A 312 -8.57 -2.55 8.95
CA VAL A 312 -9.11 -3.80 8.42
C VAL A 312 -10.64 -3.80 8.55
N MET A 313 -11.33 -4.32 7.53
CA MET A 313 -12.77 -4.50 7.50
C MET A 313 -13.11 -5.98 7.30
N PHE A 314 -14.07 -6.48 8.08
CA PHE A 314 -14.63 -7.82 7.97
C PHE A 314 -16.12 -7.73 7.62
N SER A 315 -16.58 -8.57 6.70
CA SER A 315 -17.97 -8.60 6.22
C SER A 315 -18.91 -9.43 7.12
N LEU A 316 -18.49 -9.72 8.35
CA LEU A 316 -19.21 -10.37 9.44
C LEU A 316 -18.56 -10.00 10.77
N ASP A 317 -19.22 -10.28 11.89
CA ASP A 317 -18.58 -10.27 13.21
C ASP A 317 -17.68 -11.52 13.34
N THR A 318 -16.39 -11.29 13.60
CA THR A 318 -15.39 -12.35 13.78
C THR A 318 -15.48 -13.09 15.11
N GLU A 319 -16.17 -12.56 16.13
CA GLU A 319 -16.34 -13.22 17.43
C GLU A 319 -17.55 -14.16 17.46
N SER A 320 -18.74 -13.70 17.05
CA SER A 320 -19.96 -14.53 17.02
C SER A 320 -20.25 -15.21 15.68
N GLY A 321 -19.59 -14.81 14.59
CA GLY A 321 -19.91 -15.23 13.24
C GLY A 321 -21.16 -14.57 12.64
N PHE A 322 -21.73 -13.56 13.31
CA PHE A 322 -22.97 -12.90 12.87
C PHE A 322 -22.77 -12.14 11.54
N LYS A 323 -23.55 -12.53 10.53
CA LYS A 323 -23.33 -12.13 9.12
C LYS A 323 -23.95 -10.79 8.73
N ASP A 324 -24.87 -10.24 9.52
CA ASP A 324 -25.63 -9.05 9.12
C ASP A 324 -24.96 -7.74 9.59
N VAL A 325 -23.72 -7.82 10.07
CA VAL A 325 -22.86 -6.66 10.37
C VAL A 325 -21.61 -6.64 9.48
N VAL A 326 -21.06 -5.44 9.31
CA VAL A 326 -19.69 -5.20 8.86
C VAL A 326 -18.93 -4.65 10.06
N PHE A 327 -17.83 -5.31 10.42
CA PHE A 327 -16.92 -4.86 11.46
C PHE A 327 -15.78 -4.07 10.81
N VAL A 328 -15.52 -2.85 11.27
CA VAL A 328 -14.50 -1.94 10.73
C VAL A 328 -13.57 -1.53 11.86
N THR A 329 -12.26 -1.67 11.62
CA THR A 329 -11.20 -1.14 12.48
C THR A 329 -10.45 -0.01 11.77
N SER A 330 -9.97 1.01 12.48
CA SER A 330 -8.96 1.92 11.92
C SER A 330 -8.05 2.56 12.97
N ALA A 331 -6.82 2.85 12.56
CA ALA A 331 -5.88 3.68 13.31
C ALA A 331 -5.23 4.72 12.38
N PHE A 332 -4.54 5.70 12.96
CA PHE A 332 -3.77 6.67 12.17
C PHE A 332 -2.51 6.02 11.58
N GLY A 333 -2.10 6.46 10.39
CA GLY A 333 -0.86 6.01 9.75
C GLY A 333 -1.02 4.80 8.81
N LEU A 334 0.08 4.04 8.63
CA LEU A 334 0.08 2.84 7.80
C LEU A 334 -0.65 1.66 8.50
N GLY A 335 -1.48 0.96 7.71
CA GLY A 335 -2.38 -0.10 8.20
C GLY A 335 -1.69 -1.33 8.80
N GLU A 336 -0.40 -1.51 8.53
CA GLU A 336 0.45 -2.56 9.09
C GLU A 336 0.39 -2.60 10.63
N THR A 337 0.25 -1.44 11.27
CA THR A 337 0.12 -1.36 12.73
C THR A 337 -1.13 -2.06 13.27
N VAL A 338 -2.23 -2.01 12.52
CA VAL A 338 -3.51 -2.66 12.83
C VAL A 338 -3.43 -4.15 12.51
N VAL A 339 -2.91 -4.51 11.33
CA VAL A 339 -2.77 -5.91 10.89
C VAL A 339 -1.85 -6.71 11.82
N GLY A 340 -0.73 -6.11 12.26
CA GLY A 340 0.19 -6.70 13.23
C GLY A 340 -0.25 -6.60 14.70
N GLY A 341 -1.44 -6.06 15.00
CA GLY A 341 -1.97 -5.94 16.37
C GLY A 341 -1.16 -5.03 17.31
N THR A 342 -0.28 -4.20 16.77
CA THR A 342 0.63 -3.33 17.55
C THR A 342 -0.03 -2.05 18.05
N VAL A 343 -1.13 -1.64 17.42
CA VAL A 343 -2.00 -0.54 17.85
C VAL A 343 -3.37 -1.10 18.24
N ASN A 344 -3.97 -0.51 19.27
CA ASN A 344 -5.39 -0.71 19.61
C ASN A 344 -6.22 0.34 18.82
N PRO A 345 -6.96 -0.09 17.76
CA PRO A 345 -7.62 0.79 16.80
C PRO A 345 -8.99 1.27 17.31
N ASP A 346 -9.56 2.27 16.65
CA ASP A 346 -11.00 2.53 16.74
C ASP A 346 -11.79 1.40 16.06
N GLU A 347 -12.96 1.08 16.60
CA GLU A 347 -13.82 -0.03 16.18
C GLU A 347 -15.25 0.48 15.90
N TRP A 348 -15.84 -0.01 14.81
CA TRP A 348 -17.23 0.27 14.44
C TRP A 348 -17.92 -1.00 13.97
N TYR A 349 -19.18 -1.16 14.39
CA TYR A 349 -20.09 -2.16 13.83
C TYR A 349 -21.19 -1.46 13.03
N VAL A 350 -21.37 -1.88 11.78
CA VAL A 350 -22.33 -1.33 10.82
C VAL A 350 -23.32 -2.43 10.43
N PHE A 351 -24.61 -2.23 10.70
CA PHE A 351 -25.66 -3.22 10.42
C PHE A 351 -26.12 -3.13 8.95
N LYS A 352 -26.02 -4.22 8.20
CA LYS A 352 -26.23 -4.24 6.74
C LYS A 352 -27.67 -3.88 6.33
N PRO A 353 -28.74 -4.43 6.94
CA PRO A 353 -30.10 -4.11 6.50
C PRO A 353 -30.42 -2.62 6.60
N THR A 354 -30.00 -1.92 7.67
CA THR A 354 -30.22 -0.47 7.79
C THR A 354 -29.29 0.35 6.90
N LEU A 355 -28.14 -0.18 6.49
CA LEU A 355 -27.26 0.44 5.49
C LEU A 355 -27.87 0.36 4.09
N GLU A 356 -28.43 -0.79 3.72
CA GLU A 356 -29.15 -1.02 2.46
C GLU A 356 -30.42 -0.16 2.35
N GLU A 357 -31.12 0.05 3.47
CA GLU A 357 -32.24 1.00 3.58
C GLU A 357 -31.80 2.49 3.60
N GLY A 358 -30.51 2.81 3.53
CA GLY A 358 -29.98 4.18 3.55
C GLY A 358 -30.14 4.92 4.89
N LYS A 359 -30.32 4.18 6.00
CA LYS A 359 -30.50 4.72 7.35
C LYS A 359 -29.14 4.82 8.08
N ASN A 360 -29.13 5.42 9.28
CA ASN A 360 -27.94 5.40 10.13
C ASN A 360 -27.67 3.97 10.63
N ALA A 361 -26.67 3.33 10.03
CA ALA A 361 -26.38 1.91 10.22
C ALA A 361 -25.34 1.60 11.31
N ILE A 362 -24.68 2.60 11.91
CA ILE A 362 -23.61 2.37 12.89
C ILE A 362 -24.22 2.05 14.26
N VAL A 363 -24.19 0.76 14.65
CA VAL A 363 -24.82 0.23 15.87
C VAL A 363 -23.90 0.25 17.09
N SER A 364 -22.58 0.20 16.90
CA SER A 364 -21.59 0.34 17.98
C SER A 364 -20.35 1.12 17.54
N ARG A 365 -19.68 1.76 18.50
CA ARG A 365 -18.44 2.54 18.33
C ARG A 365 -17.57 2.40 19.57
N THR A 366 -16.38 1.80 19.47
CA THR A 366 -15.37 1.77 20.53
C THR A 366 -14.21 2.69 20.14
N MET A 367 -13.75 3.55 21.06
CA MET A 367 -12.58 4.39 20.79
C MET A 367 -11.30 3.69 21.24
N GLY A 368 -10.43 3.40 20.28
CA GLY A 368 -9.10 2.84 20.52
C GLY A 368 -8.11 3.86 21.03
N SER A 369 -7.15 3.40 21.82
CA SER A 369 -6.13 4.25 22.43
C SER A 369 -5.11 4.83 21.44
N LYS A 370 -4.95 4.24 20.25
CA LYS A 370 -4.19 4.78 19.09
C LYS A 370 -2.83 5.42 19.43
N LYS A 371 -2.11 4.85 20.41
CA LYS A 371 -0.89 5.44 21.01
C LYS A 371 0.33 5.49 20.07
N VAL A 372 0.32 4.72 19.00
CA VAL A 372 1.42 4.57 18.03
C VAL A 372 0.83 4.66 16.63
N LYS A 373 1.58 5.26 15.70
CA LYS A 373 1.34 5.16 14.26
C LYS A 373 2.63 4.86 13.51
N MET A 374 2.53 4.14 12.40
CA MET A 374 3.62 3.99 11.43
C MET A 374 3.47 5.05 10.33
N ILE A 375 4.60 5.48 9.76
CA ILE A 375 4.71 6.54 8.75
C ILE A 375 5.37 5.97 7.49
#